data_AF-A0A936WJH2-F1
#
_entry.id   AF-A0A936WJH2-F1
#
_cell.length_a   1.000
_cell.length_b   1.000
_cell.length_c   1.000
_cell.angle_alpha   90.00
_cell.angle_beta   90.00
_cell.angle_gamma   90.00
#
_symmetry.space_group_name_H-M   'P 1'
#
loop_
_entity.id
_entity.type
_entity.pdbx_description
1 polymer ?
#
loop_
_entity_poly.entity_id
_entity_poly.type
_entity_poly.pdbx_seq_one_letter_code
_entity_poly.pdbx_strand_id
1 'polypeptide(L)'
;MTVFSPAWIKEMECLSDPRALLANLHARFGGRLAIGTSGQLTGAVLIDLCFAAGFTPRVFTNDTLRLFPETMAFFQQLEKRYGFSLERYTPETKVLDEMVSAYGEYLFLIPRNDRNSVAGFGKFSPTSAR
;
A
#
# COMPACT_ATOMS: atom_id res chain seq x y z
N MET A 1 0.18 -0.86 22.20
CA MET A 1 0.66 0.54 22.11
C MET A 1 -0.17 1.27 21.07
N THR A 2 -1.05 2.18 21.48
CA THR A 2 -1.74 3.07 20.54
C THR A 2 -0.71 4.03 19.98
N VAL A 3 -0.44 3.95 18.67
CA VAL A 3 0.53 4.80 17.96
C VAL A 3 0.07 6.27 17.94
N PHE A 4 -1.22 6.50 18.16
CA PHE A 4 -1.88 7.79 18.08
C PHE A 4 -2.66 8.08 19.37
N SER A 5 -2.48 9.25 19.95
CA SER A 5 -3.30 9.71 21.06
C SER A 5 -4.60 10.33 20.52
N PRO A 6 -5.74 10.22 21.24
CA PRO A 6 -6.99 10.86 20.82
C PRO A 6 -6.86 12.38 20.64
N ALA A 7 -6.04 13.02 21.46
CA ALA A 7 -5.77 14.45 21.37
C ALA A 7 -5.11 14.83 20.03
N TRP A 8 -4.14 14.02 19.58
CA TRP A 8 -3.44 14.29 18.32
C TRP A 8 -4.34 14.00 17.11
N ILE A 9 -5.21 12.98 17.16
CA ILE A 9 -6.20 12.75 16.10
C ILE A 9 -7.10 13.99 15.94
N LYS A 10 -7.60 14.54 17.05
CA LYS A 10 -8.44 15.74 17.03
C LYS A 10 -7.70 16.96 16.49
N GLU A 11 -6.41 17.10 16.79
CA GLU A 11 -5.56 18.16 16.21
C GLU A 11 -5.43 17.99 14.69
N MET A 12 -5.21 16.76 14.21
CA MET A 12 -5.12 16.47 12.77
C MET A 12 -6.45 16.70 12.05
N GLU A 13 -7.59 16.40 12.67
CA GLU A 13 -8.93 16.68 12.12
C GLU A 13 -9.20 18.18 11.90
N CYS A 14 -8.50 19.05 12.64
CA CYS A 14 -8.60 20.50 12.46
C CYS A 14 -7.81 21.02 11.24
N LEU A 15 -6.93 20.20 10.63
CA LEU A 15 -6.20 20.56 9.43
C LEU A 15 -7.05 20.34 8.18
N SER A 16 -7.63 21.41 7.65
CA SER A 16 -8.46 21.36 6.43
C SER A 16 -7.66 21.26 5.13
N ASP A 17 -6.39 21.69 5.13
CA ASP A 17 -5.49 21.50 3.99
C ASP A 17 -4.81 20.13 4.07
N PRO A 18 -5.06 19.21 3.12
CA PRO A 18 -4.44 17.89 3.12
C PRO A 18 -2.91 17.94 3.04
N ARG A 19 -2.32 18.98 2.45
CA ARG A 19 -0.86 19.14 2.40
C ARG A 19 -0.28 19.42 3.78
N ALA A 20 -0.96 20.25 4.57
CA ALA A 20 -0.56 20.55 5.94
C ALA A 20 -0.63 19.28 6.82
N LEU A 21 -1.68 18.47 6.64
CA LEU A 21 -1.81 17.17 7.29
C LEU A 21 -0.65 16.25 6.91
N LEU A 22 -0.37 16.08 5.62
CA LEU A 22 0.71 15.22 5.13
C LEU A 22 2.10 15.68 5.62
N ALA A 23 2.35 16.99 5.63
CA ALA A 23 3.59 17.56 6.16
C ALA A 23 3.74 17.28 7.67
N ASN A 24 2.65 17.37 8.45
CA ASN A 24 2.67 17.05 9.87
C ASN A 24 2.96 15.55 10.11
N LEU A 25 2.32 14.67 9.33
CA LEU A 25 2.62 13.24 9.35
C LEU A 25 4.09 12.96 9.01
N HIS A 26 4.62 13.63 7.98
CA HIS A 26 6.02 13.48 7.59
C HIS A 26 6.97 13.97 8.68
N ALA A 27 6.72 15.12 9.29
CA ALA A 27 7.52 15.63 10.41
C ALA A 27 7.53 14.67 11.61
N ARG A 28 6.41 13.99 11.86
CA ARG A 28 6.25 13.07 13.00
C ARG A 28 6.88 11.68 12.78
N PHE A 29 6.78 11.14 11.57
CA PHE A 29 7.17 9.76 11.24
C PHE A 29 8.44 9.65 10.39
N GLY A 30 8.84 10.72 9.70
CA GLY A 30 10.00 10.77 8.82
C GLY A 30 9.98 9.64 7.79
N GLY A 31 11.13 8.96 7.64
CA GLY A 31 11.29 7.82 6.71
C GLY A 31 10.45 6.57 7.04
N ARG A 32 9.69 6.56 8.13
CA ARG A 32 8.73 5.49 8.42
C ARG A 32 7.34 5.74 7.82
N LEU A 33 7.06 6.96 7.36
CA LEU A 33 5.82 7.25 6.63
C LEU A 33 5.90 6.65 5.24
N ALA A 34 4.89 5.85 4.87
CA ALA A 34 4.77 5.29 3.53
C ALA A 34 3.30 5.33 3.06
N ILE A 35 3.12 5.52 1.75
CA ILE A 35 1.83 5.49 1.09
C ILE A 35 1.64 4.10 0.48
N GLY A 36 0.62 3.38 0.97
CA GLY A 36 0.17 2.13 0.34
C GLY A 36 -0.80 2.44 -0.79
N THR A 37 -0.53 1.94 -2.00
CA THR A 37 -1.37 2.17 -3.17
C THR A 37 -1.59 0.90 -3.99
N SER A 38 -2.79 0.76 -4.54
CA SER A 38 -3.17 -0.27 -5.52
C SER A 38 -3.20 0.30 -6.96
N GLY A 39 -2.72 1.53 -7.16
CA GLY A 39 -2.80 2.24 -8.44
C GLY A 39 -4.11 2.99 -8.66
N GLN A 40 -4.97 3.08 -7.64
CA GLN A 40 -6.22 3.82 -7.69
C GLN A 40 -6.01 5.34 -7.53
N LEU A 41 -7.04 6.11 -7.90
CA LEU A 41 -7.04 7.57 -7.90
C LEU A 41 -6.62 8.17 -6.55
N THR A 42 -7.15 7.67 -5.43
CA THR A 42 -6.82 8.19 -4.10
C THR A 42 -5.33 8.07 -3.79
N GLY A 43 -4.71 6.93 -4.14
CA GLY A 43 -3.27 6.75 -3.94
C GLY A 43 -2.44 7.68 -4.82
N ALA A 44 -2.86 7.87 -6.08
CA ALA A 44 -2.19 8.79 -7.00
C ALA A 44 -2.24 10.24 -6.53
N VAL A 45 -3.40 10.70 -6.04
CA VAL A 45 -3.58 12.04 -5.49
C VAL A 45 -2.78 12.22 -4.20
N LEU A 46 -2.73 11.22 -3.31
CA LEU A 46 -1.90 11.29 -2.10
C LEU A 46 -0.42 11.44 -2.43
N ILE A 47 0.07 10.71 -3.44
CA ILE A 47 1.47 10.85 -3.91
C ILE A 47 1.71 12.28 -4.39
N ASP A 48 0.87 12.79 -5.30
CA ASP A 48 0.97 14.17 -5.82
C ASP A 48 0.95 15.21 -4.69
N LEU A 49 0.05 15.06 -3.71
CA LEU A 49 -0.06 15.96 -2.56
C LEU A 49 1.18 15.93 -1.65
N CYS A 50 1.86 14.78 -1.49
CA CYS A 50 3.12 14.72 -0.76
C CYS A 50 4.22 15.55 -1.45
N PHE A 51 4.33 15.44 -2.78
CA PHE A 51 5.27 16.27 -3.55
C PHE A 51 4.90 17.75 -3.47
N ALA A 52 3.61 18.08 -3.56
CA ALA A 52 3.13 19.45 -3.38
C ALA A 52 3.35 19.99 -1.95
N ALA A 53 3.39 19.10 -0.96
CA ALA A 53 3.74 19.42 0.43
C ALA A 53 5.26 19.52 0.67
N GLY A 54 6.09 19.27 -0.35
CA GLY A 54 7.53 19.50 -0.32
C GLY A 54 8.37 18.33 0.16
N PHE A 55 7.84 17.10 0.16
CA PHE A 55 8.62 15.90 0.52
C PHE A 55 8.39 14.73 -0.45
N THR A 56 9.39 13.87 -0.57
CA THR A 56 9.30 12.61 -1.34
C THR A 56 8.81 11.49 -0.43
N PRO A 57 7.61 10.92 -0.64
CA PRO A 57 7.11 9.83 0.18
C PRO A 57 7.77 8.51 -0.19
N ARG A 58 7.85 7.58 0.76
CA ARG A 58 7.95 6.15 0.43
C ARG A 58 6.61 5.68 -0.10
N VAL A 59 6.61 4.89 -1.16
CA VAL A 59 5.39 4.38 -1.79
C VAL A 59 5.54 2.89 -1.97
N PHE A 60 4.52 2.13 -1.57
CA PHE A 60 4.50 0.69 -1.78
C PHE A 60 3.20 0.18 -2.36
N THR A 61 3.27 -0.97 -3.01
CA THR A 61 2.11 -1.73 -3.48
C THR A 61 2.24 -3.21 -3.10
N ASN A 62 1.09 -3.85 -2.89
CA ASN A 62 1.02 -5.30 -2.76
C ASN A 62 0.85 -5.87 -4.17
N ASP A 63 1.94 -6.38 -4.74
CA ASP A 63 1.94 -7.00 -6.04
C ASP A 63 1.43 -8.44 -5.92
N THR A 64 0.20 -8.67 -6.33
CA THR A 64 -0.44 -10.00 -6.29
C THR A 64 0.07 -10.94 -7.38
N LEU A 65 1.01 -10.49 -8.23
CA LEU A 65 1.44 -11.16 -9.46
C LEU A 65 0.30 -11.34 -10.48
N ARG A 66 -0.83 -10.66 -10.27
CA ARG A 66 -2.05 -10.70 -11.08
C ARG A 66 -2.64 -9.29 -11.29
N LEU A 67 -1.83 -8.26 -11.12
CA LEU A 67 -2.24 -6.89 -11.41
C LEU A 67 -2.48 -6.70 -12.92
N PHE A 68 -3.42 -5.82 -13.28
CA PHE A 68 -3.69 -5.48 -14.66
C PHE A 68 -2.46 -4.84 -15.33
N PRO A 69 -2.17 -5.12 -16.61
CA PRO A 69 -1.07 -4.49 -17.33
C PRO A 69 -1.11 -2.95 -17.28
N GLU A 70 -2.31 -2.37 -17.32
CA GLU A 70 -2.54 -0.94 -17.21
C GLU A 70 -2.10 -0.39 -15.85
N THR A 71 -2.32 -1.14 -14.76
CA THR A 71 -1.84 -0.77 -13.42
C THR A 71 -0.32 -0.77 -13.37
N MET A 72 0.32 -1.77 -13.97
CA MET A 72 1.79 -1.86 -14.02
C MET A 72 2.39 -0.73 -14.86
N ALA A 73 1.78 -0.41 -16.00
CA ALA A 73 2.18 0.74 -16.82
C ALA A 73 1.99 2.07 -16.08
N PHE A 74 0.89 2.22 -15.33
CA PHE A 74 0.64 3.39 -14.50
C PHE A 74 1.71 3.58 -13.41
N PHE A 75 2.14 2.50 -12.74
CA PHE A 75 3.22 2.58 -11.78
C PHE A 75 4.55 3.05 -12.40
N GLN A 76 4.91 2.54 -13.58
CA GLN A 76 6.09 3.03 -14.31
C GLN A 76 5.98 4.51 -14.65
N GLN A 77 4.79 4.99 -15.03
CA GLN A 77 4.54 6.41 -15.28
C GLN A 77 4.70 7.26 -14.01
N LEU A 78 4.22 6.78 -12.85
CA LEU A 78 4.40 7.47 -11.57
C LEU A 78 5.88 7.56 -11.17
N GLU A 79 6.61 6.45 -11.23
CA GLU A 79 8.05 6.39 -10.92
C GLU A 79 8.82 7.39 -11.81
N LYS A 80 8.52 7.42 -13.12
CA LYS A 80 9.14 8.36 -14.07
C LYS A 80 8.76 9.82 -13.80
N ARG A 81 7.49 10.09 -13.51
CA ARG A 81 6.98 11.47 -13.32
C ARG A 81 7.55 12.11 -12.07
N TYR A 82 7.63 11.35 -10.98
CA TYR A 82 7.96 11.88 -9.66
C TYR A 82 9.37 11.53 -9.18
N GLY A 83 10.09 10.64 -9.90
CA GLY A 83 11.46 10.29 -9.57
C GLY A 83 11.63 9.45 -8.30
N PHE A 84 10.61 8.68 -7.90
CA PHE A 84 10.70 7.73 -6.79
C PHE A 84 10.73 6.28 -7.29
N SER A 85 11.12 5.35 -6.42
CA SER A 85 11.06 3.90 -6.66
C SER A 85 9.91 3.29 -5.89
N LEU A 86 9.00 2.59 -6.57
CA LEU A 86 7.86 1.92 -5.95
C LEU A 86 8.30 0.60 -5.30
N GLU A 87 8.10 0.49 -4.00
CA GLU A 87 8.35 -0.74 -3.24
C GLU A 87 7.25 -1.77 -3.57
N ARG A 88 7.63 -2.92 -4.13
CA ARG A 88 6.69 -3.98 -4.55
C ARG A 88 6.80 -5.16 -3.61
N TYR A 89 5.70 -5.49 -2.94
CA TYR A 89 5.62 -6.63 -2.02
C TYR A 89 4.83 -7.76 -2.66
N THR A 90 5.52 -8.86 -2.99
CA THR A 90 4.93 -10.05 -3.59
C THR A 90 4.61 -11.12 -2.54
N PRO A 91 3.74 -12.11 -2.83
CA PRO A 91 3.55 -13.24 -1.93
C PRO A 91 4.84 -14.07 -1.83
N GLU A 92 5.01 -14.76 -0.70
CA GLU A 92 6.08 -15.76 -0.57
C GLU A 92 5.83 -16.92 -1.53
N THR A 93 6.83 -17.25 -2.37
CA THR A 93 6.69 -18.25 -3.43
C THR A 93 6.22 -19.61 -2.92
N LYS A 94 6.79 -20.10 -1.81
CA LYS A 94 6.40 -21.39 -1.23
C LYS A 94 4.93 -21.43 -0.84
N VAL A 95 4.46 -20.38 -0.17
CA VAL A 95 3.07 -20.22 0.26
C VAL A 95 2.14 -20.12 -0.94
N LEU A 96 2.56 -19.42 -2.00
CA LEU A 96 1.82 -19.30 -3.24
C LEU A 96 1.70 -20.65 -3.96
N ASP A 97 2.81 -21.40 -4.08
CA ASP A 97 2.85 -22.70 -4.75
C ASP A 97 1.97 -23.73 -4.03
N GLU A 98 2.05 -23.80 -2.70
CA GLU A 98 1.19 -24.66 -1.88
C GLU A 98 -0.30 -24.30 -2.07
N MET A 99 -0.61 -23.01 -2.08
CA MET A 99 -1.98 -22.52 -2.28
C MET A 99 -2.52 -22.85 -3.67
N VAL A 100 -1.72 -22.64 -4.73
CA VAL A 100 -2.11 -22.95 -6.12
C VAL A 100 -2.25 -24.46 -6.30
N SER A 101 -1.36 -25.26 -5.72
CA SER A 101 -1.45 -26.73 -5.78
C SER A 101 -2.70 -27.27 -5.06
N ALA A 102 -3.13 -26.62 -3.98
CA ALA A 102 -4.27 -27.07 -3.17
C ALA A 102 -5.62 -26.58 -3.73
N TYR A 103 -5.69 -25.34 -4.23
CA TYR A 103 -6.96 -24.67 -4.54
C TYR A 103 -7.09 -24.19 -6.00
N GLY A 104 -6.03 -24.38 -6.81
CA GLY A 104 -5.97 -23.89 -8.19
C GLY A 104 -5.67 -22.38 -8.29
N GLU A 105 -5.31 -21.94 -9.48
CA GLU A 105 -4.94 -20.54 -9.76
C GLU A 105 -6.09 -19.53 -9.55
N TYR A 106 -7.34 -19.99 -9.68
CA TYR A 106 -8.54 -19.17 -9.64
C TYR A 106 -9.29 -19.25 -8.29
N LEU A 107 -8.56 -19.48 -7.20
CA LEU A 107 -9.13 -19.65 -5.85
C LEU A 107 -10.04 -18.49 -5.39
N PHE A 108 -9.87 -17.29 -5.96
CA PHE A 108 -10.68 -16.11 -5.67
C PHE A 108 -12.13 -16.22 -6.21
N LEU A 109 -12.41 -17.17 -7.09
CA LEU A 109 -13.76 -17.51 -7.56
C LEU A 109 -14.48 -18.47 -6.61
N ILE A 110 -13.78 -19.08 -5.65
CA ILE A 110 -14.39 -20.01 -4.68
C ILE A 110 -15.33 -19.23 -3.74
N PRO A 111 -16.57 -19.69 -3.54
CA PRO A 111 -17.55 -19.03 -2.66
C PRO A 111 -17.01 -18.80 -1.24
N ARG A 112 -17.45 -17.70 -0.61
CA ARG A 112 -16.95 -17.27 0.72
C ARG A 112 -17.11 -18.31 1.82
N ASN A 113 -18.17 -19.12 1.79
CA ASN A 113 -18.41 -20.15 2.80
C ASN A 113 -17.29 -21.21 2.84
N ASP A 114 -16.56 -21.41 1.75
CA ASP A 114 -15.48 -22.40 1.65
C ASP A 114 -14.08 -21.78 1.77
N ARG A 115 -13.97 -20.45 1.99
CA ARG A 115 -12.70 -19.71 2.01
C ARG A 115 -12.01 -19.62 3.38
N ASN A 116 -12.58 -20.20 4.43
CA ASN A 116 -11.97 -20.16 5.78
C ASN A 116 -10.63 -20.92 5.84
N SER A 117 -10.36 -21.83 4.92
CA SER A 117 -9.09 -22.57 4.81
C SER A 117 -7.97 -21.79 4.09
N VAL A 118 -8.27 -20.69 3.39
CA VAL A 118 -7.28 -19.92 2.59
C VAL A 118 -6.87 -18.58 3.21
N ALA A 119 -7.48 -18.16 4.32
CA ALA A 119 -7.29 -16.83 4.92
C ALA A 119 -5.84 -16.55 5.40
N GLY A 120 -4.99 -17.57 5.50
CA GLY A 120 -3.58 -17.45 5.89
C GLY A 120 -2.60 -17.17 4.75
N PHE A 121 -2.96 -17.48 3.51
CA PHE A 121 -2.01 -17.54 2.38
C PHE A 121 -1.75 -16.19 1.68
N GLY A 122 -2.50 -15.14 2.04
CA GLY A 122 -2.42 -13.81 1.41
C GLY A 122 -1.86 -12.71 2.31
N LYS A 123 -1.02 -13.05 3.31
CA LYS A 123 -0.42 -12.03 4.18
C LYS A 123 0.69 -11.27 3.44
N PHE A 124 0.30 -10.24 2.71
CA PHE A 124 1.20 -9.19 2.24
C PHE A 124 1.46 -8.24 3.40
N SER A 125 2.70 -8.13 3.88
CA SER A 125 2.99 -7.13 4.90
C SER A 125 4.30 -6.38 4.60
N PRO A 126 4.28 -5.04 4.58
CA PRO A 126 5.51 -4.26 4.61
C PRO A 126 6.26 -4.44 5.95
N THR A 127 5.62 -5.03 6.97
CA THR A 127 6.18 -5.33 8.28
C THR A 127 7.01 -6.62 8.35
N SER A 128 6.89 -7.52 7.37
CA SER A 128 7.64 -8.78 7.31
C SER A 128 8.97 -8.66 6.55
N ALA A 129 9.17 -7.58 5.80
CA ALA A 129 10.47 -7.22 5.25
C ALA A 129 11.24 -6.41 6.30
N ARG A 130 12.08 -7.09 7.08
CA ARG A 130 13.19 -6.47 7.80
C ARG A 130 14.47 -6.65 6.99
#